data_AF-A0A6P1U703-F1
#
_entry.id   AF-A0A6P1U703-F1
#
_cell.length_a   1.000
_cell.length_b   1.000
_cell.length_c   1.000
_cell.angle_alpha   90.00
_cell.angle_beta   90.00
_cell.angle_gamma   90.00
#
_symmetry.space_group_name_H-M   'P 1'
#
loop_
_entity.id
_entity.type
_entity.pdbx_description
1 polymer ?
#
loop_
_entity_poly.entity_id
_entity_poly.type
_entity_poly.pdbx_seq_one_letter_code
_entity_poly.pdbx_strand_id
1 'polypeptide(L)'
;MTRALLPLLLLSCTARAQEPAPPLDASQLQVCAEQVQRLQQESPVLLAQSQQSQIKLQGLLQRRRALNDAAGGGDESLQAYLTPQQQRAQLDRDIGAFNHQVDDLRARIAALDALKRDYDQRCAGRSYRRSDFAQLSDARQAAMRAGLAQVRVPYLGGDARLE
;
A
#
# COMPACT_ATOMS: atom_id res chain seq x y z
N MET A 1 -28.19 8.27 67.58
CA MET A 1 -27.13 7.40 67.05
C MET A 1 -26.97 7.65 65.56
N THR A 2 -25.74 8.04 65.18
CA THR A 2 -25.07 7.93 63.87
C THR A 2 -25.74 8.47 62.59
N ARG A 3 -25.39 9.73 62.27
CA ARG A 3 -25.32 10.28 60.89
C ARG A 3 -24.15 9.62 60.15
N ALA A 4 -24.42 8.96 59.02
CA ALA A 4 -23.39 8.47 58.11
C ALA A 4 -22.97 9.59 57.14
N LEU A 5 -21.70 9.99 57.18
CA LEU A 5 -21.05 10.80 56.17
C LEU A 5 -20.55 9.89 55.03
N LEU A 6 -21.06 10.08 53.82
CA LEU A 6 -20.46 9.52 52.60
C LEU A 6 -19.33 10.46 52.12
N PRO A 7 -18.10 9.98 51.90
CA PRO A 7 -17.06 10.78 51.25
C PRO A 7 -17.23 10.69 49.72
N LEU A 8 -17.36 11.85 49.07
CA LEU A 8 -17.17 11.99 47.62
C LEU A 8 -15.69 11.74 47.30
N LEU A 9 -15.39 10.56 46.73
CA LEU A 9 -14.12 10.30 46.05
C LEU A 9 -14.12 11.07 44.72
N LEU A 10 -13.52 12.26 44.75
CA LEU A 10 -13.12 13.01 43.56
C LEU A 10 -12.03 12.19 42.82
N LEU A 11 -12.46 11.44 41.81
CA LEU A 11 -11.58 10.81 40.84
C LEU A 11 -10.91 11.91 40.00
N SER A 12 -9.75 12.36 40.44
CA SER A 12 -8.87 13.25 39.67
C SER A 12 -8.34 12.47 38.46
N CYS A 13 -9.06 12.58 37.34
CA CYS A 13 -8.59 12.12 36.04
C CYS A 13 -7.42 13.02 35.62
N THR A 14 -6.19 12.61 35.93
CA THR A 14 -4.99 13.26 35.42
C THR A 14 -4.86 12.95 33.93
N ALA A 15 -5.53 13.75 33.10
CA ALA A 15 -5.22 13.83 31.69
C ALA A 15 -3.76 14.30 31.58
N ARG A 16 -2.84 13.37 31.28
CA ARG A 16 -1.48 13.73 30.87
C ARG A 16 -1.60 14.55 29.60
N ALA A 17 -1.47 15.87 29.72
CA ALA A 17 -1.21 16.74 28.59
C ALA A 17 0.09 16.23 27.95
N GLN A 18 -0.06 15.53 26.82
CA GLN A 18 1.07 15.06 26.04
C GLN A 18 1.75 16.32 25.52
N GLU A 19 2.96 16.59 26.02
CA GLU A 19 3.74 17.75 25.64
C GLU A 19 3.85 17.76 24.11
N PRO A 20 3.46 18.85 23.42
CA PRO A 20 3.48 18.88 21.97
C PRO A 20 4.91 18.64 21.50
N ALA A 21 5.07 17.68 20.59
CA ALA A 21 6.37 17.37 20.00
C ALA A 21 7.01 18.68 19.48
N PRO A 22 8.34 18.85 19.65
CA PRO A 22 9.00 20.07 19.23
C PRO A 22 8.77 20.33 17.74
N PRO A 23 8.77 21.59 17.29
CA PRO A 23 8.68 21.92 15.87
C PRO A 23 9.76 21.18 15.05
N LEU A 24 9.45 20.88 13.79
CA LEU A 24 10.44 20.37 12.83
C LEU A 24 11.49 21.46 12.58
N ASP A 25 12.76 21.09 12.68
CA ASP A 25 13.85 21.92 12.14
C ASP A 25 13.88 21.84 10.60
N ALA A 26 14.72 22.67 9.97
CA ALA A 26 14.82 22.74 8.52
C ALA A 26 15.18 21.40 7.86
N SER A 27 16.06 20.60 8.46
CA SER A 27 16.48 19.31 7.92
C SER A 27 15.37 18.26 8.04
N GLN A 28 14.68 18.22 9.18
CA GLN A 28 13.54 17.35 9.40
C GLN A 28 12.38 17.73 8.45
N LEU A 29 12.14 19.03 8.25
CA LEU A 29 11.14 19.51 7.31
C LEU A 29 11.44 19.09 5.86
N GLN A 30 12.70 19.15 5.44
CA GLN A 30 13.10 18.66 4.11
C GLN A 30 12.80 17.17 3.93
N VAL A 31 13.14 16.35 4.92
CA VAL A 31 12.84 14.91 4.91
C VAL A 31 11.33 14.70 4.84
N CYS A 32 10.55 15.33 5.73
CA CYS A 32 9.09 15.20 5.74
C CYS A 32 8.47 15.62 4.40
N ALA A 33 8.93 16.71 3.79
CA ALA A 33 8.41 17.18 2.51
C ALA A 33 8.77 16.23 1.35
N GLU A 34 9.95 15.62 1.38
CA GLU A 34 10.34 14.58 0.43
C GLU A 34 9.44 13.34 0.56
N GLN A 35 9.17 12.90 1.80
CA GLN A 35 8.26 11.78 2.04
C GLN A 35 6.86 12.06 1.49
N VAL A 36 6.29 13.25 1.74
CA VAL A 36 4.97 13.62 1.22
C VAL A 36 4.95 13.63 -0.30
N GLN A 37 5.96 14.24 -0.93
CA GLN A 37 6.06 14.28 -2.38
C GLN A 37 6.13 12.86 -2.96
N ARG A 38 6.98 11.99 -2.38
CA ARG A 38 7.12 10.60 -2.82
C ARG A 38 5.82 9.81 -2.66
N LEU A 39 5.14 9.96 -1.52
CA LEU A 39 3.84 9.33 -1.26
C LEU A 39 2.79 9.73 -2.30
N GLN A 40 2.72 11.02 -2.65
CA GLN A 40 1.79 11.52 -3.67
C GLN A 40 2.12 11.02 -5.08
N GLN A 41 3.39 10.87 -5.42
CA GLN A 41 3.82 10.40 -6.74
C GLN A 41 3.64 8.89 -6.91
N GLU A 42 4.00 8.10 -5.90
CA GLU A 42 4.02 6.64 -6.00
C GLU A 42 2.66 6.00 -5.77
N SER A 43 1.82 6.56 -4.89
CA SER A 43 0.48 6.04 -4.57
C SER A 43 -0.40 5.79 -5.80
N PRO A 44 -0.63 6.75 -6.72
CA PRO A 44 -1.48 6.52 -7.90
C PRO A 44 -0.90 5.47 -8.84
N VAL A 45 0.44 5.40 -8.97
CA VAL A 45 1.12 4.39 -9.80
C VAL A 45 0.86 2.99 -9.24
N LEU A 46 1.05 2.80 -7.92
CA LEU A 46 0.83 1.50 -7.30
C LEU A 46 -0.65 1.09 -7.32
N LEU A 47 -1.58 2.04 -7.19
CA LEU A 47 -3.02 1.77 -7.31
C LEU A 47 -3.36 1.23 -8.71
N ALA A 48 -2.86 1.90 -9.76
CA ALA A 48 -3.06 1.46 -11.14
C ALA A 48 -2.46 0.07 -11.38
N GLN A 49 -1.24 -0.18 -10.90
CA GLN A 49 -0.57 -1.47 -11.02
C GLN A 49 -1.31 -2.58 -10.28
N SER A 50 -1.84 -2.29 -9.08
CA SER A 50 -2.69 -3.22 -8.33
C SER A 50 -3.94 -3.61 -9.11
N GLN A 51 -4.62 -2.64 -9.74
CA GLN A 51 -5.81 -2.91 -10.55
C GLN A 51 -5.46 -3.73 -11.80
N GLN A 52 -4.37 -3.39 -12.49
CA GLN A 52 -3.91 -4.16 -13.65
C GLN A 52 -3.55 -5.61 -13.29
N SER A 53 -2.94 -5.81 -12.13
CA SER A 53 -2.62 -7.16 -11.62
C SER A 53 -3.88 -8.00 -11.43
N GLN A 54 -4.96 -7.43 -10.88
CA GLN A 54 -6.25 -8.12 -10.71
C GLN A 54 -6.86 -8.53 -12.06
N ILE A 55 -6.81 -7.65 -13.07
CA ILE A 55 -7.28 -7.97 -14.42
C ILE A 55 -6.47 -9.13 -15.02
N LYS A 56 -5.15 -9.08 -14.88
CA LYS A 56 -4.25 -10.12 -15.40
C LYS A 56 -4.49 -11.47 -14.71
N LEU A 57 -4.68 -11.47 -13.39
CA LEU A 57 -5.05 -12.66 -12.61
C LEU A 57 -6.31 -13.32 -13.17
N GLN A 58 -7.37 -12.53 -13.40
CA GLN A 58 -8.63 -13.06 -13.96
C GLN A 58 -8.42 -13.67 -15.36
N GLY A 59 -7.63 -13.02 -16.21
CA GLY A 59 -7.29 -13.55 -17.54
C GLY A 59 -6.54 -14.89 -17.48
N LEU A 60 -5.57 -15.02 -16.58
CA LEU A 60 -4.83 -16.27 -16.38
C LEU A 60 -5.73 -17.39 -15.83
N LEU A 61 -6.62 -17.08 -14.89
CA LEU A 61 -7.61 -18.03 -14.36
C LEU A 61 -8.60 -18.49 -15.44
N GLN A 62 -9.09 -17.59 -16.27
CA GLN A 62 -9.96 -17.93 -17.40
C GLN A 62 -9.25 -18.85 -18.39
N ARG A 63 -7.99 -18.54 -18.73
CA ARG A 63 -7.19 -19.38 -19.63
C ARG A 63 -6.91 -20.76 -19.03
N ARG A 64 -6.63 -20.84 -17.73
CA ARG A 64 -6.47 -22.11 -17.01
C ARG A 64 -7.75 -22.95 -17.09
N ARG A 65 -8.92 -22.35 -16.85
CA ARG A 65 -10.21 -23.05 -16.98
C ARG A 65 -10.46 -23.56 -18.40
N ALA A 66 -10.28 -22.71 -19.41
CA ALA A 66 -10.47 -23.11 -20.81
C ALA A 66 -9.57 -24.29 -21.23
N LEU A 67 -8.31 -24.32 -20.78
CA LEU A 67 -7.40 -25.44 -21.04
C LEU A 67 -7.75 -26.72 -20.28
N ASN A 68 -8.42 -26.61 -19.13
CA ASN A 68 -8.92 -27.76 -18.38
C ASN A 68 -10.18 -28.33 -19.03
N ASP A 69 -11.10 -27.48 -19.46
CA ASP A 69 -12.34 -27.87 -20.14
C ASP A 69 -12.04 -28.54 -21.49
N ALA A 70 -11.08 -28.00 -22.25
CA ALA A 70 -10.65 -28.56 -23.55
C ALA A 70 -10.01 -29.96 -23.42
N ALA A 71 -9.40 -30.28 -22.27
CA ALA A 71 -8.79 -31.60 -22.04
C ALA A 71 -9.83 -32.72 -21.82
N GLY A 72 -11.11 -32.38 -21.60
CA GLY A 72 -12.20 -33.35 -21.43
C GLY A 72 -12.86 -33.81 -22.74
N GLY A 73 -12.58 -33.15 -23.87
CA GLY A 73 -13.10 -33.49 -25.20
C GLY A 73 -12.11 -34.35 -25.97
N GLY A 74 -12.16 -35.67 -25.77
CA GLY A 74 -11.21 -36.62 -26.34
C GLY A 74 -11.13 -36.61 -27.87
N ASP A 75 -9.98 -36.22 -28.40
CA ASP A 75 -9.50 -36.49 -29.76
C ASP A 75 -8.12 -37.15 -29.61
N GLU A 76 -7.96 -38.38 -30.11
CA GLU A 76 -6.78 -39.23 -29.88
C GLU A 76 -5.62 -38.97 -30.87
N SER A 77 -5.71 -37.92 -31.70
CA SER A 77 -4.62 -37.58 -32.61
C SER A 77 -3.38 -37.02 -31.90
N LEU A 78 -2.17 -37.38 -32.37
CA LEU A 78 -0.90 -36.86 -31.81
C LEU A 78 -0.85 -35.32 -31.81
N GLN A 79 -1.45 -34.68 -32.82
CA GLN A 79 -1.62 -33.22 -32.91
C GLN A 79 -2.52 -32.67 -31.81
N ALA A 80 -3.62 -33.38 -31.49
CA ALA A 80 -4.54 -33.03 -30.40
C ALA A 80 -3.90 -33.16 -29.01
N TYR A 81 -2.82 -33.95 -28.85
CA TYR A 81 -2.05 -34.00 -27.60
C TYR A 81 -0.95 -32.92 -27.49
N LEU A 82 -0.24 -32.63 -28.59
CA LEU A 82 0.91 -31.71 -28.57
C LEU A 82 0.48 -30.24 -28.38
N THR A 83 -0.62 -29.83 -28.99
CA THR A 83 -1.09 -28.43 -28.91
C THR A 83 -1.52 -28.03 -27.49
N PRO A 84 -2.34 -28.81 -26.76
CA PRO A 84 -2.68 -28.50 -25.37
C PRO A 84 -1.48 -28.53 -24.42
N GLN A 85 -0.53 -29.44 -24.63
CA GLN A 85 0.67 -29.51 -23.80
C GLN A 85 1.54 -28.25 -23.95
N GLN A 86 1.73 -27.76 -25.18
CA GLN A 86 2.44 -26.51 -25.43
C GLN A 86 1.71 -25.30 -24.83
N GLN A 87 0.38 -25.26 -24.92
CA GLN A 87 -0.43 -24.20 -24.33
C GLN A 87 -0.37 -24.20 -22.80
N ARG A 88 -0.34 -25.38 -22.17
CA ARG A 88 -0.13 -25.53 -20.72
C ARG A 88 1.26 -25.05 -20.30
N ALA A 89 2.31 -25.50 -20.99
CA ALA A 89 3.67 -25.04 -20.71
C ALA A 89 3.84 -23.52 -20.86
N GLN A 90 3.16 -22.90 -21.84
CA GLN A 90 3.15 -21.45 -21.97
C GLN A 90 2.39 -20.78 -20.82
N LEU A 91 1.22 -21.31 -20.44
CA LEU A 91 0.46 -20.79 -19.30
C LEU A 91 1.27 -20.84 -18.00
N ASP A 92 1.99 -21.93 -17.75
CA ASP A 92 2.82 -22.08 -16.54
C ASP A 92 3.95 -21.04 -16.52
N ARG A 93 4.58 -20.76 -17.66
CA ARG A 93 5.56 -19.68 -17.79
C ARG A 93 4.93 -18.31 -17.53
N ASP A 94 3.75 -18.04 -18.09
CA ASP A 94 3.04 -16.78 -17.92
C ASP A 94 2.65 -16.57 -16.45
N ILE A 95 2.24 -17.63 -15.75
CA ILE A 95 1.95 -17.65 -14.32
C ILE A 95 3.21 -17.39 -13.49
N GLY A 96 4.32 -18.05 -13.80
CA GLY A 96 5.61 -17.80 -13.13
C GLY A 96 6.04 -16.34 -13.24
N ALA A 97 6.00 -15.78 -14.45
CA ALA A 97 6.31 -14.36 -14.68
C ALA A 97 5.35 -13.41 -13.96
N PHE A 98 4.04 -13.73 -13.94
CA PHE A 98 3.05 -12.97 -13.20
C PHE A 98 3.31 -12.98 -11.69
N ASN A 99 3.63 -14.15 -11.12
CA ASN A 99 3.91 -14.28 -9.70
C ASN A 99 5.13 -13.44 -9.27
N HIS A 100 6.18 -13.37 -10.09
CA HIS A 100 7.31 -12.47 -9.85
C HIS A 100 6.88 -10.99 -9.85
N GLN A 101 6.03 -10.58 -10.80
CA GLN A 101 5.50 -9.21 -10.85
C GLN A 101 4.66 -8.88 -9.61
N VAL A 102 3.88 -9.84 -9.10
CA VAL A 102 3.09 -9.68 -7.87
C VAL A 102 3.99 -9.53 -6.65
N ASP A 103 5.06 -10.31 -6.55
CA ASP A 103 6.02 -10.21 -5.45
C ASP A 103 6.72 -8.84 -5.43
N ASP A 104 7.17 -8.35 -6.60
CA ASP A 104 7.76 -7.02 -6.74
C ASP A 104 6.77 -5.91 -6.37
N LEU A 105 5.52 -6.02 -6.83
CA LEU A 105 4.47 -5.06 -6.51
C LEU A 105 4.17 -5.06 -5.00
N ARG A 106 4.11 -6.24 -4.37
CA ARG A 106 3.91 -6.39 -2.92
C ARG A 106 5.04 -5.73 -2.13
N ALA A 107 6.30 -5.91 -2.53
CA ALA A 107 7.44 -5.27 -1.89
C ALA A 107 7.36 -3.74 -1.98
N ARG A 108 6.98 -3.20 -3.15
CA ARG A 108 6.81 -1.74 -3.36
C ARG A 108 5.66 -1.18 -2.53
N ILE A 109 4.54 -1.89 -2.44
CA ILE A 109 3.41 -1.52 -1.57
C ILE A 109 3.84 -1.47 -0.11
N ALA A 110 4.56 -2.49 0.37
CA ALA A 110 5.05 -2.54 1.74
C ALA A 110 6.03 -1.38 2.05
N ALA A 111 6.88 -1.01 1.09
CA ALA A 111 7.78 0.13 1.21
C ALA A 111 7.00 1.47 1.30
N LEU A 112 5.97 1.66 0.46
CA LEU A 112 5.12 2.85 0.52
C LEU A 112 4.35 2.95 1.84
N ASP A 113 3.85 1.81 2.34
CA ASP A 113 3.17 1.71 3.62
C ASP A 113 4.09 2.05 4.79
N ALA A 114 5.32 1.54 4.78
CA ALA A 114 6.34 1.88 5.77
C ALA A 114 6.69 3.37 5.74
N LEU A 115 6.84 3.95 4.54
CA LEU A 115 7.07 5.39 4.36
C LEU A 115 5.90 6.22 4.93
N LYS A 116 4.66 5.80 4.68
CA LYS A 116 3.47 6.46 5.22
C LYS A 116 3.43 6.42 6.74
N ARG A 117 3.72 5.26 7.35
CA ARG A 117 3.80 5.13 8.81
C ARG A 117 4.90 6.00 9.41
N ASP A 118 6.08 6.05 8.77
CA ASP A 118 7.18 6.90 9.22
C ASP A 118 6.78 8.38 9.25
N TYR A 119 6.13 8.84 8.18
CA TYR A 119 5.58 10.19 8.10
C TYR A 119 4.55 10.44 9.21
N ASP A 120 3.59 9.54 9.37
CA ASP A 120 2.52 9.68 10.37
C ASP A 120 3.09 9.74 11.80
N GLN A 121 4.22 9.09 12.06
CA GLN A 121 4.88 9.10 13.37
C GLN A 121 5.78 10.32 13.60
N ARG A 122 6.53 10.74 12.58
CA ARG A 122 7.64 11.70 12.75
C ARG A 122 7.36 13.10 12.24
N CYS A 123 6.37 13.24 11.36
CA CYS A 123 6.11 14.46 10.60
C CYS A 123 4.69 14.97 10.80
N ALA A 124 3.69 14.08 10.77
CA ALA A 124 2.28 14.48 10.80
C ALA A 124 1.96 15.29 12.07
N GLY A 125 1.27 16.42 11.88
CA GLY A 125 0.83 17.29 12.98
C GLY A 125 1.93 18.12 13.65
N ARG A 126 3.21 17.97 13.27
CA ARG A 126 4.29 18.81 13.82
C ARG A 126 4.33 20.17 13.13
N SER A 127 4.48 21.23 13.93
CA SER A 127 4.67 22.58 13.43
C SER A 127 6.06 22.77 12.82
N TYR A 128 6.23 23.77 11.98
CA TYR A 128 7.50 24.13 11.36
C TYR A 128 7.56 25.64 11.10
N ARG A 129 8.77 26.18 10.95
CA ARG A 129 8.96 27.61 10.68
C ARG A 129 8.62 27.92 9.22
N ARG A 130 7.95 29.06 8.99
CA ARG A 130 7.61 29.52 7.63
C ARG A 130 8.85 29.82 6.79
N SER A 131 9.92 30.32 7.40
CA SER A 131 11.22 30.54 6.74
C SER A 131 11.77 29.26 6.12
N ASP A 132 11.73 28.17 6.88
CA ASP A 132 12.30 26.88 6.49
C ASP A 132 11.45 26.23 5.41
N PHE A 133 10.12 26.40 5.51
CA PHE A 133 9.18 25.99 4.47
C PHE A 133 9.41 26.71 3.14
N ALA A 134 9.72 28.01 3.17
CA ALA A 134 10.00 28.78 1.97
C ALA A 134 11.32 28.38 1.27
N GLN A 135 12.20 27.64 1.96
CA GLN A 135 13.44 27.10 1.38
C GLN A 135 13.23 25.75 0.67
N LEU A 136 12.07 25.12 0.82
CA LEU A 136 11.73 23.91 0.07
C LEU A 136 11.53 24.25 -1.41
N SER A 137 11.78 23.28 -2.30
CA SER A 137 11.41 23.42 -3.72
C SER A 137 9.90 23.60 -3.89
N ASP A 138 9.47 24.24 -4.97
CA ASP A 138 8.05 24.49 -5.24
C ASP A 138 7.22 23.20 -5.25
N ALA A 139 7.77 22.12 -5.80
CA ALA A 139 7.14 20.80 -5.80
C ALA A 139 6.91 20.27 -4.37
N ARG A 140 7.91 20.40 -3.49
CA ARG A 140 7.81 19.97 -2.08
C ARG A 140 6.84 20.84 -1.29
N GLN A 141 6.83 22.15 -1.54
CA GLN A 141 5.85 23.05 -0.93
C GLN A 141 4.42 22.71 -1.37
N ALA A 142 4.22 22.49 -2.67
CA ALA A 142 2.92 22.09 -3.22
C ALA A 142 2.44 20.77 -2.63
N ALA A 143 3.34 19.77 -2.55
CA ALA A 143 3.03 18.47 -1.97
C ALA A 143 2.60 18.59 -0.49
N MET A 144 3.38 19.30 0.32
CA MET A 144 3.06 19.56 1.74
C MET A 144 1.72 20.29 1.92
N ARG A 145 1.40 21.27 1.06
CA ARG A 145 0.11 21.99 1.10
C ARG A 145 -1.07 21.09 0.73
N ALA A 146 -0.90 20.24 -0.28
CA ALA A 146 -1.93 19.27 -0.68
C ALA A 146 -2.13 18.18 0.39
N GLY A 147 -1.09 17.88 1.16
CA GLY A 147 -1.12 16.90 2.23
C GLY A 147 -1.33 15.47 1.73
N LEU A 148 -1.69 14.55 2.63
CA LEU A 148 -1.83 13.12 2.30
C LEU A 148 -3.28 12.63 2.24
N ALA A 149 -4.27 13.53 2.24
CA ALA A 149 -5.68 13.15 2.30
C ALA A 149 -6.12 12.25 1.13
N GLN A 150 -5.51 12.41 -0.05
CA GLN A 150 -5.81 11.61 -1.24
C GLN A 150 -4.88 10.41 -1.43
N VAL A 151 -3.81 10.30 -0.64
CA VAL A 151 -2.84 9.20 -0.74
C VAL A 151 -3.46 7.93 -0.16
N ARG A 152 -3.49 6.88 -0.98
CA ARG A 152 -3.94 5.54 -0.58
C ARG A 152 -2.85 4.53 -0.85
N VAL A 153 -2.65 3.62 0.09
CA VAL A 153 -1.75 2.48 -0.10
C VAL A 153 -2.63 1.31 -0.57
N PRO A 154 -2.38 0.74 -1.76
CA PRO A 154 -3.15 -0.42 -2.22
C PRO A 154 -2.83 -1.65 -1.38
N TYR A 155 -3.75 -2.61 -1.36
CA TYR A 155 -3.56 -3.90 -0.74
C TYR A 155 -3.72 -5.01 -1.79
N LEU A 156 -2.79 -5.96 -1.80
CA LEU A 156 -2.90 -7.19 -2.59
C LEU A 156 -3.37 -8.31 -1.66
N GLY A 157 -4.49 -8.95 -2.00
CA GLY A 157 -5.00 -10.12 -1.30
C GLY A 157 -4.02 -11.29 -1.31
N GLY A 158 -4.23 -12.26 -0.41
CA GLY A 158 -3.45 -13.50 -0.38
C GLY A 158 -3.60 -14.34 -1.66
N ASP A 159 -4.72 -14.18 -2.35
CA ASP A 159 -5.10 -14.79 -3.63
C ASP A 159 -4.51 -14.07 -4.86
N ALA A 160 -3.72 -13.00 -4.67
CA ALA A 160 -3.11 -12.26 -5.78
C ALA A 160 -2.03 -13.08 -6.54
N ARG A 161 -1.61 -14.22 -6.00
CA ARG A 161 -0.64 -15.14 -6.59
C ARG A 161 -1.34 -16.42 -7.04
N LEU A 162 -0.91 -16.99 -8.15
CA LEU A 162 -1.41 -18.28 -8.62
C LEU A 162 -0.48 -19.41 -8.18
N GLU A 163 -1.06 -20.47 -7.64
CA GLU A 163 -0.38 -21.76 -7.37
C GLU A 163 -0.27 -22.61 -8.65
#